data_AF-G3W463-F1
#
_entry.id   AF-G3W463-F1
#
_cell.length_a   1.000
_cell.length_b   1.000
_cell.length_c   1.000
_cell.angle_alpha   90.00
_cell.angle_beta   90.00
_cell.angle_gamma   90.00
#
_symmetry.space_group_name_H-M   'P 1'
#
loop_
_entity.id
_entity.type
_entity.pdbx_description
1 polymer ?
#
loop_
_entity_poly.entity_id
_entity_poly.type
_entity_poly.pdbx_seq_one_letter_code
_entity_poly.pdbx_strand_id
1 'polypeptide(L)'
;MSWPGPAAPPPPRDLSSLSPTSSLQFAADLARDLGRPVPELWATIAEKIKVPFDPERNYHPEFDGYEPGETVKQADVVLLGYPVPYELSPDVRRKNLEIYEAATSPEGPAMSWSMFAVGWLELKEPRKAQVQLGKCFHHISEPFKVWTENADGSGAVNFLTGMGGFLQAVLFGYTGFRITREGLAFDPTCSAEISSLRVPGISYLGNKLSFSFSADTVTIAVTATAKEGSPPLEVELRPSAKRLPLPVGHKVSFPITAGRIQRRPL
;
A
#
# COMPACT_ATOMS: atom_id res chain seq x y z
N MET A 1 -40.63 32.33 9.84
CA MET A 1 -39.86 31.15 9.36
C MET A 1 -38.39 31.47 9.50
N SER A 2 -37.75 30.93 10.53
CA SER A 2 -36.30 31.00 10.71
C SER A 2 -35.66 29.93 9.82
N TRP A 3 -34.74 30.35 8.95
CA TRP A 3 -33.89 29.44 8.20
C TRP A 3 -33.04 28.62 9.18
N PRO A 4 -32.88 27.30 8.99
CA PRO A 4 -31.92 26.56 9.78
C PRO A 4 -30.53 27.12 9.46
N GLY A 5 -29.77 27.43 10.53
CA GLY A 5 -28.39 27.86 10.39
C GLY A 5 -27.54 26.79 9.67
N PRO A 6 -26.38 27.18 9.11
CA PRO A 6 -25.48 26.22 8.49
C PRO A 6 -25.16 25.11 9.49
N ALA A 7 -25.26 23.85 9.03
CA ALA A 7 -24.86 22.70 9.82
C ALA A 7 -23.41 22.89 10.29
N ALA A 8 -23.13 22.53 11.55
CA ALA A 8 -21.78 22.55 12.07
C ALA A 8 -20.88 21.71 11.14
N PRO A 9 -19.66 22.16 10.84
CA PRO A 9 -18.72 21.36 10.07
C PRO A 9 -18.54 20.00 10.78
N PRO A 10 -18.45 18.90 10.03
CA PRO A 10 -18.21 17.60 10.64
C PRO A 10 -16.93 17.65 11.49
N PRO A 11 -16.87 16.89 12.59
CA PRO A 11 -15.66 16.80 13.40
C PRO A 11 -14.44 16.45 12.52
N PRO A 12 -13.24 16.94 12.87
CA PRO A 12 -12.04 16.62 12.11
C PRO A 12 -11.85 15.10 12.04
N ARG A 13 -11.58 14.59 10.84
CA ARG A 13 -11.35 13.15 10.62
C ARG A 13 -10.02 12.76 11.26
N ASP A 14 -10.07 11.88 12.26
CA ASP A 14 -8.91 11.56 13.12
C ASP A 14 -7.86 10.68 12.40
N LEU A 15 -8.19 10.01 11.30
CA LEU A 15 -7.18 9.33 10.46
C LEU A 15 -6.17 10.27 9.81
N SER A 16 -6.48 11.57 9.76
CA SER A 16 -5.50 12.60 9.39
C SER A 16 -4.33 12.70 10.36
N SER A 17 -4.36 12.02 11.51
CA SER A 17 -3.38 12.10 12.60
C SER A 17 -2.18 11.16 12.41
N LEU A 18 -2.33 10.04 11.69
CA LEU A 18 -1.23 9.10 11.46
C LEU A 18 -0.14 9.60 10.50
N SER A 19 -0.55 10.43 9.54
CA SER A 19 0.37 11.14 8.66
C SER A 19 1.28 12.09 9.47
N PRO A 20 0.75 12.94 10.37
CA PRO A 20 1.52 13.73 11.34
C PRO A 20 2.46 12.91 12.24
N THR A 21 2.01 11.81 12.86
CA THR A 21 2.87 10.97 13.72
C THR A 21 4.08 10.45 12.93
N SER A 22 3.80 9.83 11.78
CA SER A 22 4.85 9.29 10.91
C SER A 22 5.78 10.39 10.39
N SER A 23 5.24 11.57 10.08
CA SER A 23 6.01 12.73 9.60
C SER A 23 6.94 13.29 10.68
N LEU A 24 6.46 13.41 11.93
CA LEU A 24 7.27 13.89 13.05
C LEU A 24 8.38 12.91 13.40
N GLN A 25 8.07 11.61 13.44
CA GLN A 25 9.06 10.56 13.66
C GLN A 25 10.12 10.52 12.55
N PHE A 26 9.69 10.59 11.28
CA PHE A 26 10.60 10.64 10.14
C PHE A 26 11.51 11.89 10.18
N ALA A 27 10.95 13.06 10.48
CA ALA A 27 11.73 14.29 10.62
C ALA A 27 12.76 14.19 11.75
N ALA A 28 12.38 13.60 12.88
CA ALA A 28 13.29 13.35 14.00
C ALA A 28 14.41 12.38 13.63
N ASP A 29 14.09 11.27 12.96
CA ASP A 29 15.07 10.31 12.47
C ASP A 29 16.06 10.95 11.50
N LEU A 30 15.55 11.70 10.51
CA LEU A 30 16.39 12.37 9.52
C LEU A 30 17.29 13.42 10.17
N ALA A 31 16.79 14.17 11.15
CA ALA A 31 17.61 15.12 11.90
C ALA A 31 18.76 14.42 12.63
N ARG A 32 18.53 13.24 13.24
CA ARG A 32 19.60 12.43 13.85
C ARG A 32 20.61 11.96 12.82
N ASP A 33 20.16 11.43 11.69
CA ASP A 33 21.02 10.96 10.60
C ASP A 33 21.91 12.09 10.03
N LEU A 34 21.42 13.35 10.05
CA LEU A 34 22.14 14.54 9.60
C LEU A 34 22.97 15.22 10.70
N GLY A 35 23.00 14.69 11.93
CA GLY A 35 23.69 15.31 13.07
C GLY A 35 23.09 16.66 13.48
N ARG A 36 21.80 16.88 13.24
CA ARG A 36 21.04 18.08 13.62
C ARG A 36 20.33 17.87 14.96
N PRO A 37 20.13 18.93 15.76
CA PRO A 37 19.33 18.82 16.97
C PRO A 37 17.89 18.43 16.65
N VAL A 38 17.33 17.51 17.43
CA VAL A 38 15.92 17.09 17.34
C VAL A 38 15.11 17.84 18.40
N PRO A 39 14.11 18.65 18.04
CA PRO A 39 13.21 19.23 19.02
C PRO A 39 12.44 18.15 19.79
N GLU A 40 12.57 18.11 21.12
CA GLU A 40 11.88 17.14 21.99
C GLU A 40 10.34 17.19 21.83
N LEU A 41 9.82 18.36 21.46
CA LEU A 41 8.41 18.58 21.21
C LEU A 41 7.88 17.67 20.08
N TRP A 42 8.70 17.35 19.06
CA TRP A 42 8.25 16.49 17.95
C TRP A 42 7.95 15.07 18.42
N ALA A 43 8.84 14.48 19.23
CA ALA A 43 8.61 13.16 19.81
C ALA A 43 7.41 13.19 20.76
N THR A 44 7.33 14.20 21.62
CA THR A 44 6.23 14.37 22.58
C THR A 44 4.87 14.49 21.90
N ILE A 45 4.78 15.20 20.78
CA ILE A 45 3.53 15.32 20.01
C ILE A 45 3.22 14.00 19.29
N ALA A 46 4.21 13.39 18.64
CA ALA A 46 4.03 12.13 17.91
C ALA A 46 3.48 11.01 18.83
N GLU A 47 3.94 10.93 20.07
CA GLU A 47 3.47 9.96 21.07
C GLU A 47 2.03 10.22 21.56
N LYS A 48 1.54 11.45 21.46
CA LYS A 48 0.21 11.85 21.96
C LYS A 48 -0.86 11.90 20.88
N ILE A 49 -0.46 11.81 19.61
CA ILE A 49 -1.41 11.73 18.52
C ILE A 49 -2.15 10.39 18.60
N LYS A 50 -3.47 10.49 18.75
CA LYS A 50 -4.36 9.34 18.86
C LYS A 50 -4.74 8.82 17.48
N VAL A 51 -4.78 7.50 17.37
CA VAL A 51 -5.45 6.79 16.29
C VAL A 51 -6.61 6.04 16.94
N PRO A 52 -7.87 6.32 16.58
CA PRO A 52 -9.00 5.64 17.18
C PRO A 52 -8.85 4.13 16.99
N PHE A 53 -9.04 3.37 18.08
CA PHE A 53 -9.06 1.92 18.04
C PHE A 53 -10.14 1.43 19.01
N ASP A 54 -11.03 0.59 18.50
CA ASP A 54 -12.05 -0.09 19.28
C ASP A 54 -11.54 -1.50 19.60
N PRO A 55 -11.15 -1.78 20.86
CA PRO A 55 -10.63 -3.09 21.26
C PRO A 55 -11.72 -4.16 21.37
N GLU A 56 -13.00 -3.78 21.56
CA GLU A 56 -14.11 -4.74 21.67
C GLU A 56 -14.49 -5.29 20.30
N ARG A 57 -14.55 -4.41 19.30
CA ARG A 57 -14.86 -4.77 17.90
C ARG A 57 -13.61 -5.03 17.05
N ASN A 58 -12.43 -4.77 17.60
CA ASN A 58 -11.11 -5.03 17.03
C ASN A 58 -10.87 -4.35 15.67
N TYR A 59 -11.20 -3.06 15.57
CA TYR A 59 -11.05 -2.25 14.35
C TYR A 59 -10.69 -0.80 14.67
N HIS A 60 -10.27 -0.04 13.66
CA HIS A 60 -10.04 1.39 13.76
C HIS A 60 -11.28 2.17 13.27
N PRO A 61 -11.97 2.95 14.13
CA PRO A 61 -12.98 3.93 13.71
C PRO A 61 -12.40 5.02 12.79
N GLU A 62 -13.20 5.58 11.87
CA GLU A 62 -12.73 6.63 10.93
C GLU A 62 -12.38 7.94 11.65
N PHE A 63 -13.12 8.21 12.72
CA PHE A 63 -12.95 9.33 13.62
C PHE A 63 -13.57 8.97 14.97
N ASP A 64 -13.31 9.80 15.98
CA ASP A 64 -13.91 9.63 17.30
C ASP A 64 -15.44 9.76 17.25
N GLY A 65 -16.13 8.71 17.66
CA GLY A 65 -17.59 8.61 17.62
C GLY A 65 -18.16 8.06 16.30
N TYR A 66 -17.32 7.57 15.39
CA TYR A 66 -17.79 6.84 14.20
C TYR A 66 -18.51 5.54 14.61
N GLU A 67 -19.75 5.38 14.16
CA GLU A 67 -20.52 4.16 14.29
C GLU A 67 -20.41 3.28 13.03
N PRO A 68 -20.10 1.98 13.16
CA PRO A 68 -20.07 1.06 12.02
C PRO A 68 -21.34 1.09 11.18
N GLY A 69 -21.15 1.25 9.86
CA GLY A 69 -22.24 1.32 8.89
C GLY A 69 -22.59 2.74 8.47
N GLU A 70 -22.05 3.77 9.14
CA GLU A 70 -22.05 5.12 8.59
C GLU A 70 -21.35 5.16 7.23
N THR A 71 -22.03 5.73 6.23
CA THR A 71 -21.54 5.74 4.84
C THR A 71 -20.26 6.55 4.72
N VAL A 72 -19.22 5.89 4.21
CA VAL A 72 -17.92 6.51 3.92
C VAL A 72 -17.83 6.81 2.43
N LYS A 73 -17.39 8.02 2.06
CA LYS A 73 -17.29 8.40 0.65
C LYS A 73 -16.20 7.64 -0.12
N GLN A 74 -15.05 7.41 0.52
CA GLN A 74 -13.85 6.89 -0.14
C GLN A 74 -12.94 6.18 0.87
N ALA A 75 -11.92 5.48 0.38
CA ALA A 75 -10.92 4.84 1.23
C ALA A 75 -10.31 5.82 2.25
N ASP A 76 -10.42 5.50 3.54
CA ASP A 76 -9.79 6.25 4.64
C ASP A 76 -9.04 5.29 5.58
N VAL A 77 -9.71 4.55 6.49
CA VAL A 77 -9.04 3.58 7.40
C VAL A 77 -8.26 2.52 6.65
N VAL A 78 -8.73 2.12 5.47
CA VAL A 78 -8.02 1.12 4.67
C VAL A 78 -6.65 1.61 4.18
N LEU A 79 -6.40 2.92 4.19
CA LEU A 79 -5.10 3.51 3.89
C LEU A 79 -4.05 3.23 4.97
N LEU A 80 -4.46 2.86 6.18
CA LEU A 80 -3.55 2.56 7.29
C LEU A 80 -2.64 1.37 6.97
N GLY A 81 -3.14 0.32 6.33
CA GLY A 81 -2.29 -0.81 5.92
C GLY A 81 -1.48 -0.54 4.65
N TYR A 82 -2.01 0.30 3.75
CA TYR A 82 -1.32 0.76 2.55
C TYR A 82 -1.99 2.02 1.99
N PRO A 83 -1.25 3.09 1.66
CA PRO A 83 0.21 3.17 1.59
C PRO A 83 0.90 3.61 2.90
N VAL A 84 0.13 3.89 3.96
CA VAL A 84 0.72 4.32 5.24
C VAL A 84 1.48 3.13 5.86
N PRO A 85 2.71 3.32 6.39
CA PRO A 85 3.47 2.25 7.03
C PRO A 85 2.99 2.03 8.48
N TYR A 86 1.68 1.86 8.69
CA TYR A 86 1.12 1.61 10.02
C TYR A 86 0.99 0.10 10.25
N GLU A 87 1.56 -0.38 11.36
CA GLU A 87 1.53 -1.80 11.68
C GLU A 87 0.13 -2.22 12.13
N LEU A 88 -0.47 -3.13 11.38
CA LEU A 88 -1.75 -3.75 11.69
C LEU A 88 -1.55 -5.25 11.83
N SER A 89 -2.14 -5.85 12.85
CA SER A 89 -2.27 -7.30 12.88
C SER A 89 -3.14 -7.75 11.69
N PRO A 90 -2.94 -8.97 11.15
CA PRO A 90 -3.77 -9.48 10.06
C PRO A 90 -5.27 -9.46 10.37
N ASP A 91 -5.64 -9.68 11.64
CA ASP A 91 -7.04 -9.68 12.10
C ASP A 91 -7.65 -8.27 12.09
N VAL A 92 -6.93 -7.26 12.60
CA VAL A 92 -7.39 -5.86 12.55
C VAL A 92 -7.43 -5.37 11.10
N ARG A 93 -6.42 -5.71 10.29
CA ARG A 93 -6.39 -5.39 8.85
C ARG A 93 -7.62 -5.95 8.14
N ARG A 94 -7.96 -7.22 8.39
CA ARG A 94 -9.15 -7.87 7.86
C ARG A 94 -10.42 -7.18 8.33
N LYS A 95 -10.55 -6.92 9.64
CA LYS A 95 -11.74 -6.32 10.21
C LYS A 95 -12.03 -4.94 9.64
N ASN A 96 -10.99 -4.10 9.51
CA ASN A 96 -11.07 -2.81 8.84
C ASN A 96 -11.56 -2.96 7.39
N LEU A 97 -10.98 -3.88 6.61
CA LEU A 97 -11.40 -4.09 5.22
C LEU A 97 -12.88 -4.52 5.14
N GLU A 98 -13.33 -5.44 5.99
CA GLU A 98 -14.72 -5.91 6.00
C GLU A 98 -15.72 -4.80 6.35
N ILE A 99 -15.44 -4.02 7.41
CA ILE A 99 -16.31 -2.94 7.87
C ILE A 99 -16.40 -1.83 6.81
N TYR A 100 -15.25 -1.34 6.33
CA TYR A 100 -15.24 -0.21 5.42
C TYR A 100 -15.60 -0.59 3.99
N GLU A 101 -15.44 -1.84 3.57
CA GLU A 101 -15.92 -2.26 2.25
C GLU A 101 -17.46 -2.24 2.20
N ALA A 102 -18.11 -2.62 3.31
CA ALA A 102 -19.57 -2.56 3.44
C ALA A 102 -20.10 -1.13 3.61
N ALA A 103 -19.32 -0.25 4.24
CA ALA A 103 -19.70 1.14 4.52
C ALA A 103 -19.34 2.12 3.41
N THR A 104 -18.38 1.80 2.53
CA THR A 104 -17.97 2.70 1.45
C THR A 104 -19.05 2.77 0.38
N SER A 105 -19.48 3.99 0.03
CA SER A 105 -20.46 4.26 -1.02
C SER A 105 -20.07 3.55 -2.33
N PRO A 106 -21.01 2.86 -2.99
CA PRO A 106 -20.78 2.27 -4.31
C PRO A 106 -20.36 3.30 -5.37
N GLU A 107 -20.76 4.56 -5.17
CA GLU A 107 -20.41 5.73 -5.99
C GLU A 107 -19.07 6.37 -5.59
N GLY A 108 -18.31 5.72 -4.70
CA GLY A 108 -16.98 6.17 -4.29
C GLY A 108 -16.01 6.33 -5.47
N PRO A 109 -15.05 7.27 -5.39
CA PRO A 109 -14.18 7.60 -6.52
C PRO A 109 -13.22 6.45 -6.84
N ALA A 110 -12.79 6.38 -8.11
CA ALA A 110 -12.02 5.29 -8.72
C ALA A 110 -10.82 4.77 -7.89
N MET A 111 -10.15 5.67 -7.15
CA MET A 111 -8.97 5.33 -6.35
C MET A 111 -9.28 4.43 -5.14
N SER A 112 -10.51 4.47 -4.63
CA SER A 112 -10.89 3.79 -3.37
C SER A 112 -10.72 2.28 -3.49
N TRP A 113 -11.27 1.71 -4.55
CA TRP A 113 -11.32 0.26 -4.77
C TRP A 113 -9.94 -0.38 -4.93
N SER A 114 -8.98 0.37 -5.46
CA SER A 114 -7.59 -0.08 -5.58
C SER A 114 -6.94 -0.31 -4.20
N MET A 115 -7.25 0.53 -3.21
CA MET A 115 -6.68 0.41 -1.86
C MET A 115 -7.26 -0.80 -1.11
N PHE A 116 -8.56 -1.08 -1.29
CA PHE A 116 -9.15 -2.33 -0.82
C PHE A 116 -8.53 -3.55 -1.52
N ALA A 117 -8.29 -3.49 -2.84
CA ALA A 117 -7.65 -4.57 -3.58
C ALA A 117 -6.25 -4.88 -3.03
N VAL A 118 -5.43 -3.85 -2.76
CA VAL A 118 -4.11 -4.04 -2.12
C VAL A 118 -4.27 -4.71 -0.75
N GLY A 119 -5.18 -4.23 0.09
CA GLY A 119 -5.40 -4.82 1.42
C GLY A 119 -5.83 -6.28 1.40
N TRP A 120 -6.69 -6.67 0.46
CA TRP A 120 -7.07 -8.07 0.30
C TRP A 120 -5.91 -8.93 -0.24
N LEU A 121 -5.08 -8.40 -1.14
CA LEU A 121 -3.89 -9.10 -1.63
C LEU A 121 -2.83 -9.31 -0.55
N GLU A 122 -2.65 -8.33 0.35
CA GLU A 122 -1.80 -8.44 1.54
C GLU A 122 -2.24 -9.59 2.45
N LEU A 123 -3.56 -9.80 2.59
CA LEU A 123 -4.13 -10.89 3.38
C LEU A 123 -4.25 -12.22 2.64
N LYS A 124 -3.66 -12.33 1.43
CA LYS A 124 -3.73 -13.52 0.57
C LYS A 124 -5.16 -13.91 0.19
N GLU A 125 -6.03 -12.93 -0.02
CA GLU A 125 -7.45 -13.07 -0.42
C GLU A 125 -7.67 -12.57 -1.87
N PRO A 126 -7.07 -13.20 -2.91
CA PRO A 126 -7.11 -12.69 -4.27
C PRO A 126 -8.53 -12.61 -4.85
N ARG A 127 -9.45 -13.48 -4.41
CA ARG A 127 -10.85 -13.43 -4.86
C ARG A 127 -11.56 -12.16 -4.39
N LYS A 128 -11.35 -11.75 -3.13
CA LYS A 128 -11.91 -10.49 -2.62
C LYS A 128 -11.27 -9.28 -3.30
N ALA A 129 -9.96 -9.34 -3.56
CA ALA A 129 -9.27 -8.30 -4.32
C ALA A 129 -9.82 -8.16 -5.74
N GLN A 130 -10.10 -9.27 -6.42
CA GLN A 130 -10.65 -9.27 -7.78
C GLN A 130 -12.03 -8.61 -7.86
N VAL A 131 -12.87 -8.76 -6.84
CA VAL A 131 -14.14 -8.02 -6.75
C VAL A 131 -13.89 -6.51 -6.76
N GLN A 132 -12.89 -6.02 -6.03
CA GLN A 132 -12.56 -4.59 -5.99
C GLN A 132 -11.93 -4.10 -7.29
N LEU A 133 -11.08 -4.91 -7.92
CA LEU A 133 -10.53 -4.59 -9.25
C LEU A 133 -11.63 -4.52 -10.30
N GLY A 134 -12.66 -5.38 -10.19
CA GLY A 134 -13.90 -5.29 -10.96
C GLY A 134 -14.53 -3.91 -10.89
N LYS A 135 -14.69 -3.36 -9.67
CA LYS A 135 -15.20 -2.01 -9.45
C LYS A 135 -14.31 -0.94 -10.10
N CYS A 136 -12.98 -1.10 -10.08
CA CYS A 136 -12.08 -0.16 -10.77
C CYS A 136 -12.38 -0.07 -12.28
N PHE A 137 -12.70 -1.19 -12.93
CA PHE A 137 -13.00 -1.19 -14.36
C PHE A 137 -14.29 -0.45 -14.73
N HIS A 138 -15.23 -0.26 -13.80
CA HIS A 138 -16.43 0.55 -14.03
C HIS A 138 -16.13 2.04 -14.23
N HIS A 139 -14.95 2.50 -13.84
CA HIS A 139 -14.49 3.86 -14.06
C HIS A 139 -13.83 4.05 -15.42
N ILE A 140 -13.89 3.05 -16.31
CA ILE A 140 -13.31 3.11 -17.65
C ILE A 140 -14.42 3.34 -18.68
N SER A 141 -14.36 4.48 -19.35
CA SER A 141 -15.30 4.88 -20.39
C SER A 141 -14.78 4.55 -21.79
N GLU A 142 -15.62 3.88 -22.57
CA GLU A 142 -15.41 3.63 -24.01
C GLU A 142 -15.53 4.91 -24.86
N PRO A 143 -15.01 4.92 -26.10
CA PRO A 143 -14.22 3.87 -26.76
C PRO A 143 -12.72 3.96 -26.46
N PHE A 144 -12.27 5.06 -25.83
CA PHE A 144 -10.85 5.35 -25.64
C PHE A 144 -10.29 4.85 -24.31
N LYS A 145 -11.10 4.11 -23.53
CA LYS A 145 -10.75 3.60 -22.20
C LYS A 145 -10.30 4.72 -21.25
N VAL A 146 -10.98 5.86 -21.32
CA VAL A 146 -10.70 7.02 -20.45
C VAL A 146 -11.14 6.69 -19.04
N TRP A 147 -10.25 6.91 -18.07
CA TRP A 147 -10.59 6.77 -16.66
C TRP A 147 -11.29 8.02 -16.14
N THR A 148 -12.42 7.86 -15.47
CA THR A 148 -13.19 8.94 -14.84
C THR A 148 -13.20 8.81 -13.32
N GLU A 149 -13.34 9.92 -12.61
CA GLU A 149 -13.41 9.93 -11.15
C GLU A 149 -14.58 9.09 -10.64
N ASN A 150 -15.77 9.33 -11.21
CA ASN A 150 -17.00 8.61 -10.89
C ASN A 150 -17.32 7.59 -11.99
N ALA A 151 -18.01 6.50 -11.63
CA ALA A 151 -18.33 5.40 -12.55
C ALA A 151 -19.39 5.78 -13.61
N ASP A 152 -20.19 6.83 -13.37
CA ASP A 152 -21.17 7.36 -14.32
C ASP A 152 -20.54 8.25 -15.42
N GLY A 153 -19.21 8.39 -15.43
CA GLY A 153 -18.47 9.23 -16.36
C GLY A 153 -18.36 10.70 -15.93
N SER A 154 -18.97 11.09 -14.81
CA SER A 154 -18.87 12.44 -14.26
C SER A 154 -17.57 12.66 -13.45
N GLY A 155 -17.36 13.90 -13.00
CA GLY A 155 -16.16 14.30 -12.27
C GLY A 155 -14.96 14.50 -13.19
N ALA A 156 -13.75 14.30 -12.67
CA ALA A 156 -12.54 14.45 -13.46
C ALA A 156 -12.44 13.37 -14.56
N VAL A 157 -12.17 13.79 -15.79
CA VAL A 157 -11.81 12.91 -16.92
C VAL A 157 -10.30 12.76 -17.02
N ASN A 158 -9.81 11.64 -17.56
CA ASN A 158 -8.40 11.25 -17.50
C ASN A 158 -7.89 11.26 -16.04
N PHE A 159 -8.68 10.67 -15.14
CA PHE A 159 -8.45 10.72 -13.72
C PHE A 159 -7.22 9.88 -13.33
N LEU A 160 -6.05 10.54 -13.36
CA LEU A 160 -4.75 9.92 -13.12
C LEU A 160 -4.65 9.26 -11.75
N THR A 161 -5.36 9.79 -10.74
CA THR A 161 -5.38 9.20 -9.40
C THR A 161 -6.01 7.80 -9.41
N GLY A 162 -7.09 7.60 -10.17
CA GLY A 162 -7.70 6.28 -10.36
C GLY A 162 -6.76 5.33 -11.10
N MET A 163 -6.18 5.78 -12.21
CA MET A 163 -5.20 5.00 -13.01
C MET A 163 -3.99 4.59 -12.17
N GLY A 164 -3.44 5.54 -11.40
CA GLY A 164 -2.31 5.33 -10.51
C GLY A 164 -2.64 4.39 -9.36
N GLY A 165 -3.84 4.50 -8.76
CA GLY A 165 -4.34 3.56 -7.77
C GLY A 165 -4.39 2.13 -8.32
N PHE A 166 -4.95 1.94 -9.53
CA PHE A 166 -5.03 0.63 -10.15
C PHE A 166 -3.64 0.04 -10.43
N LEU A 167 -2.71 0.85 -10.97
CA LEU A 167 -1.33 0.43 -11.17
C LEU A 167 -0.66 0.05 -9.84
N GLN A 168 -0.96 0.76 -8.75
CA GLN A 168 -0.49 0.39 -7.41
C GLN A 168 -1.07 -0.94 -6.92
N ALA A 169 -2.35 -1.23 -7.18
CA ALA A 169 -2.93 -2.53 -6.86
C ALA A 169 -2.23 -3.68 -7.61
N VAL A 170 -1.94 -3.48 -8.90
CA VAL A 170 -1.18 -4.45 -9.70
C VAL A 170 0.26 -4.59 -9.18
N LEU A 171 0.96 -3.48 -9.01
CA LEU A 171 2.38 -3.49 -8.66
C LEU A 171 2.59 -3.86 -7.19
N PHE A 172 2.00 -3.14 -6.25
CA PHE A 172 2.25 -3.30 -4.81
C PHE A 172 1.31 -4.29 -4.12
N GLY A 173 0.15 -4.60 -4.72
CA GLY A 173 -0.74 -5.66 -4.25
C GLY A 173 -0.21 -7.05 -4.64
N TYR A 174 -0.16 -7.35 -5.95
CA TYR A 174 0.20 -8.72 -6.39
C TYR A 174 1.65 -9.11 -6.14
N THR A 175 2.60 -8.17 -6.16
CA THR A 175 4.01 -8.49 -5.83
C THR A 175 4.30 -8.43 -4.33
N GLY A 176 3.45 -7.74 -3.57
CA GLY A 176 3.72 -7.38 -2.18
C GLY A 176 4.92 -6.45 -1.98
N PHE A 177 5.37 -5.72 -3.02
CA PHE A 177 6.55 -4.87 -2.89
C PHE A 177 6.40 -3.83 -1.79
N ARG A 178 7.35 -3.79 -0.84
CA ARG A 178 7.45 -2.72 0.17
C ARG A 178 8.89 -2.29 0.31
N ILE A 179 9.15 -0.99 0.29
CA ILE A 179 10.49 -0.44 0.53
C ILE A 179 10.55 -0.01 1.98
N THR A 180 11.47 -0.60 2.73
CA THR A 180 11.68 -0.33 4.15
C THR A 180 13.15 -0.03 4.42
N ARG A 181 13.51 0.35 5.65
CA ARG A 181 14.92 0.49 6.06
C ARG A 181 15.71 -0.82 5.92
N GLU A 182 15.05 -1.97 6.03
CA GLU A 182 15.67 -3.29 5.87
C GLU A 182 15.94 -3.65 4.40
N GLY A 183 15.14 -3.09 3.49
CA GLY A 183 15.31 -3.23 2.05
C GLY A 183 14.01 -3.31 1.26
N LEU A 184 14.10 -3.84 0.03
CA LEU A 184 12.94 -4.05 -0.86
C LEU A 184 12.34 -5.43 -0.58
N ALA A 185 11.30 -5.48 0.25
CA ALA A 185 10.51 -6.68 0.50
C ALA A 185 9.57 -6.99 -0.67
N PHE A 186 9.22 -8.26 -0.84
CA PHE A 186 8.19 -8.76 -1.75
C PHE A 186 7.49 -9.95 -1.10
N ASP A 187 6.20 -10.09 -1.34
CA ASP A 187 5.39 -11.21 -0.87
C ASP A 187 4.27 -11.47 -1.89
N PRO A 188 4.58 -12.19 -2.98
CA PRO A 188 3.72 -12.23 -4.13
C PRO A 188 2.46 -13.04 -3.86
N THR A 189 1.39 -12.66 -4.53
CA THR A 189 0.12 -13.39 -4.58
C THR A 189 -0.17 -13.67 -6.03
N CYS A 190 -0.27 -14.94 -6.41
CA CYS A 190 -0.79 -15.34 -7.72
C CYS A 190 -2.27 -15.73 -7.59
N SER A 191 -3.03 -15.54 -8.66
CA SER A 191 -4.44 -15.95 -8.71
C SER A 191 -4.76 -16.64 -10.04
N ALA A 192 -5.99 -17.11 -10.19
CA ALA A 192 -6.43 -17.68 -11.47
C ALA A 192 -6.46 -16.62 -12.58
N GLU A 193 -6.75 -15.37 -12.20
CA GLU A 193 -6.82 -14.21 -13.09
C GLU A 193 -5.43 -13.69 -13.47
N ILE A 194 -4.47 -13.76 -12.54
CA ILE A 194 -3.06 -13.38 -12.77
C ILE A 194 -2.15 -14.55 -12.41
N SER A 195 -1.91 -15.41 -13.40
CA SER A 195 -1.05 -16.59 -13.28
C SER A 195 0.44 -16.28 -13.36
N SER A 196 0.81 -15.14 -13.95
CA SER A 196 2.17 -14.63 -13.94
C SER A 196 2.22 -13.11 -14.04
N LEU A 197 3.27 -12.51 -13.47
CA LEU A 197 3.53 -11.08 -13.51
C LEU A 197 5.03 -10.83 -13.69
N ARG A 198 5.37 -10.00 -14.68
CA ARG A 198 6.76 -9.58 -14.91
C ARG A 198 6.91 -8.08 -14.67
N VAL A 199 7.84 -7.72 -13.80
CA VAL A 199 8.16 -6.33 -13.47
C VAL A 199 9.63 -6.07 -13.82
N PRO A 200 9.93 -5.60 -15.04
CA PRO A 200 11.28 -5.24 -15.43
C PRO A 200 11.65 -3.83 -14.96
N GLY A 201 12.96 -3.56 -14.83
CA GLY A 201 13.48 -2.20 -14.76
C GLY A 201 13.37 -1.52 -13.40
N ILE A 202 13.14 -2.27 -12.32
CA ILE A 202 13.14 -1.72 -10.95
C ILE A 202 14.54 -1.17 -10.63
N SER A 203 14.60 0.10 -10.27
CA SER A 203 15.83 0.73 -9.80
C SER A 203 15.94 0.62 -8.29
N TYR A 204 16.97 -0.05 -7.79
CA TYR A 204 17.18 -0.22 -6.36
C TYR A 204 18.67 -0.21 -6.01
N LEU A 205 19.08 0.67 -5.09
CA LEU A 205 20.47 0.82 -4.63
C LEU A 205 21.50 0.88 -5.78
N GLY A 206 21.20 1.64 -6.85
CA GLY A 206 22.09 1.77 -8.00
C GLY A 206 22.11 0.54 -8.93
N ASN A 207 21.27 -0.46 -8.72
CA ASN A 207 21.10 -1.63 -9.57
C ASN A 207 19.76 -1.55 -10.34
N LYS A 208 19.70 -2.24 -11.49
CA LYS A 208 18.47 -2.51 -12.25
C LYS A 208 18.06 -3.96 -12.05
N LEU A 209 16.85 -4.18 -11.57
CA LEU A 209 16.27 -5.47 -11.25
C LEU A 209 15.13 -5.80 -12.21
N SER A 210 14.97 -7.09 -12.52
CA SER A 210 13.77 -7.65 -13.13
C SER A 210 13.22 -8.74 -12.24
N PHE A 211 11.92 -8.69 -11.98
CA PHE A 211 11.18 -9.74 -11.28
C PHE A 211 10.24 -10.45 -12.23
N SER A 212 10.10 -11.74 -12.06
CA SER A 212 9.07 -12.58 -12.68
C SER A 212 8.47 -13.46 -11.60
N PHE A 213 7.15 -13.35 -11.43
CA PHE A 213 6.36 -14.16 -10.51
C PHE A 213 5.47 -15.09 -11.35
N SER A 214 5.45 -16.37 -11.02
CA SER A 214 4.50 -17.38 -11.52
C SER A 214 3.90 -18.12 -10.32
N ALA A 215 2.87 -18.95 -10.58
CA ALA A 215 2.18 -19.71 -9.54
C ALA A 215 3.10 -20.56 -8.64
N ASP A 216 4.26 -20.97 -9.13
CA ASP A 216 5.20 -21.86 -8.46
C ASP A 216 6.58 -21.24 -8.19
N THR A 217 6.95 -20.15 -8.87
CA THR A 217 8.33 -19.67 -8.93
C THR A 217 8.41 -18.15 -8.85
N VAL A 218 9.40 -17.64 -8.10
CA VAL A 218 9.91 -16.28 -8.25
C VAL A 218 11.26 -16.34 -8.94
N THR A 219 11.47 -15.48 -9.93
CA THR A 219 12.75 -15.28 -10.60
C THR A 219 13.18 -13.83 -10.51
N ILE A 220 14.40 -13.60 -10.05
CA ILE A 220 15.00 -12.27 -9.90
C ILE A 220 16.28 -12.22 -10.72
N ALA A 221 16.50 -11.11 -11.41
CA ALA A 221 17.75 -10.82 -12.10
C ALA A 221 18.21 -9.40 -11.85
N VAL A 222 19.50 -9.23 -11.54
CA VAL A 222 20.16 -7.92 -11.64
C VAL A 222 20.60 -7.77 -13.09
N THR A 223 19.88 -6.96 -13.87
CA THR A 223 20.11 -6.84 -15.31
C THR A 223 21.25 -5.90 -15.66
N ALA A 224 21.50 -4.89 -14.82
CA ALA A 224 22.60 -3.94 -14.98
C ALA A 224 22.89 -3.22 -13.65
N THR A 225 24.10 -2.67 -13.54
CA THR A 225 24.43 -1.65 -12.54
C THR A 225 24.28 -0.28 -13.20
N ALA A 226 23.50 0.62 -12.59
CA ALA A 226 23.29 1.96 -13.10
C ALA A 226 24.41 2.95 -12.69
N LYS A 227 25.22 2.58 -11.69
CA LYS A 227 26.35 3.37 -11.18
C LYS A 227 27.54 2.46 -10.89
N GLU A 228 28.74 2.96 -11.15
CA GLU A 228 29.97 2.31 -10.71
C GLU A 228 30.02 2.30 -9.17
N GLY A 229 30.45 1.19 -8.58
CA GLY A 229 30.43 0.99 -7.12
C GLY A 229 29.07 0.66 -6.52
N SER A 230 28.04 0.35 -7.33
CA SER A 230 26.77 -0.19 -6.80
C SER A 230 27.01 -1.44 -5.97
N PRO A 231 26.41 -1.54 -4.76
CA PRO A 231 26.66 -2.66 -3.88
C PRO A 231 26.13 -3.96 -4.49
N PRO A 232 26.80 -5.11 -4.26
CA PRO A 232 26.24 -6.40 -4.58
C PRO A 232 24.95 -6.62 -3.79
N LEU A 233 23.97 -7.26 -4.43
CA LEU A 233 22.69 -7.56 -3.83
C LEU A 233 22.55 -9.05 -3.53
N GLU A 234 21.73 -9.36 -2.54
CA GLU A 234 21.25 -10.70 -2.24
C GLU A 234 19.75 -10.65 -1.97
N VAL A 235 19.09 -11.80 -2.11
CA VAL A 235 17.73 -12.01 -1.65
C VAL A 235 17.74 -12.89 -0.41
N GLU A 236 17.07 -12.44 0.65
CA GLU A 236 16.78 -13.23 1.85
C GLU A 236 15.34 -13.74 1.76
N LEU A 237 15.15 -15.06 1.79
CA LEU A 237 13.85 -15.72 1.68
C LEU A 237 13.23 -15.91 3.07
N ARG A 238 11.93 -15.67 3.21
CA ARG A 238 11.18 -15.85 4.46
C ARG A 238 10.18 -17.02 4.33
N PRO A 239 10.01 -17.87 5.35
CA PRO A 239 10.60 -17.80 6.69
C PRO A 239 11.98 -18.49 6.81
N SER A 240 12.47 -19.14 5.76
CA SER A 240 13.69 -19.96 5.82
C SER A 240 14.99 -19.22 6.20
N ALA A 241 15.01 -17.89 6.11
CA ALA A 241 16.18 -17.02 6.21
C ALA A 241 17.32 -17.38 5.24
N LYS A 242 17.04 -18.19 4.21
CA LYS A 242 18.02 -18.55 3.19
C LYS A 242 18.40 -17.32 2.39
N ARG A 243 19.70 -17.07 2.26
CA ARG A 243 20.25 -15.96 1.46
C ARG A 243 20.81 -16.48 0.15
N LEU A 244 20.42 -15.85 -0.95
CA LEU A 244 20.90 -16.16 -2.29
C LEU A 244 21.54 -14.91 -2.90
N PRO A 245 22.82 -14.97 -3.34
CA PRO A 245 23.43 -13.84 -4.01
C PRO A 245 22.73 -13.57 -5.35
N LEU A 246 22.66 -12.30 -5.76
CA LEU A 246 22.09 -11.87 -7.03
C LEU A 246 23.20 -11.31 -7.94
N PRO A 247 24.01 -12.18 -8.59
CA PRO A 247 25.06 -11.71 -9.49
C PRO A 247 24.47 -11.00 -10.71
N VAL A 248 25.16 -9.94 -11.14
CA VAL A 248 24.79 -9.18 -12.33
C VAL A 248 24.78 -10.10 -13.55
N GLY A 249 23.76 -9.94 -14.41
CA GLY A 249 23.59 -10.71 -15.65
C GLY A 249 23.01 -12.12 -15.45
N HIS A 250 22.78 -12.56 -14.22
CA HIS A 250 22.30 -13.91 -13.92
C HIS A 250 20.89 -13.87 -13.32
N LYS A 251 20.12 -14.92 -13.61
CA LYS A 251 18.80 -15.14 -13.03
C LYS A 251 18.92 -16.07 -11.83
N VAL A 252 18.19 -15.76 -10.77
CA VAL A 252 18.05 -16.61 -9.58
C VAL A 252 16.58 -16.94 -9.43
N SER A 253 16.26 -18.22 -9.44
CA SER A 253 14.89 -18.74 -9.35
C SER A 253 14.74 -19.60 -8.10
N PHE A 254 13.58 -19.50 -7.44
CA PHE A 254 13.24 -20.25 -6.24
C PHE A 254 11.72 -20.42 -6.14
N PRO A 255 11.21 -21.39 -5.36
CA PRO A 255 9.78 -21.58 -5.17
C PRO A 255 9.08 -20.31 -4.70
N ILE A 256 7.79 -20.14 -5.03
CA ILE A 256 7.03 -18.96 -4.64
C ILE A 256 7.05 -18.75 -3.12
N THR A 257 7.65 -17.64 -2.71
CA THR A 257 7.86 -17.33 -1.28
C THR A 257 8.11 -15.84 -1.11
N ALA A 258 7.85 -15.34 0.11
CA ALA A 258 8.18 -13.97 0.48
C ALA A 258 9.70 -13.80 0.62
N GLY A 259 10.19 -12.59 0.38
CA GLY A 259 11.60 -12.30 0.56
C GLY A 259 11.91 -10.81 0.59
N ARG A 260 13.20 -10.51 0.72
CA ARG A 260 13.70 -9.13 0.76
C ARG A 260 15.02 -9.02 0.01
N ILE A 261 15.13 -8.01 -0.84
CA ILE A 261 16.38 -7.61 -1.48
C ILE A 261 17.13 -6.65 -0.57
N GLN A 262 18.36 -6.99 -0.26
CA GLN A 262 19.24 -6.21 0.60
C GLN A 262 20.66 -6.15 0.03
N ARG A 263 21.48 -5.25 0.59
CA ARG A 263 22.91 -5.24 0.31
C ARG A 263 23.50 -6.55 0.84
N ARG A 264 24.33 -7.20 0.05
CA ARG A 264 25.11 -8.32 0.53
C ARG A 264 26.19 -7.79 1.49
N PRO A 265 26.28 -8.28 2.73
CA PRO A 265 27.37 -7.94 3.63
C PRO A 265 28.72 -8.30 2.97
N LEU A 266 29.72 -7.44 3.16
CA LEU A 266 31.10 -7.71 2.72
C LEU A 266 31.71 -8.88 3.49
#